data_AF-A0A6M8VVR3-F1
#
_entry.id   AF-A0A6M8VVR3-F1
#
_cell.length_a   1.000
_cell.length_b   1.000
_cell.length_c   1.000
_cell.angle_alpha   90.00
_cell.angle_beta   90.00
_cell.angle_gamma   90.00
#
_symmetry.space_group_name_H-M   'P 1'
#
loop_
_entity.id
_entity.type
_entity.pdbx_description
1 polymer ?
#
loop_
_entity_poly.entity_id
_entity_poly.type
_entity_poly.pdbx_seq_one_letter_code
_entity_poly.pdbx_strand_id
1 'polypeptide(L)'
;MCRFFRFVTYLAALIQFGSSIFILVNGHNAQHALLALALMALPVLTAFMLYTGPSLKELRLSRQLNCARMEDELATLEKKNDQKAK
;
A
#
# COMPACT_ATOMS: atom_id res chain seq x y z
N MET A 1 5.50 7.12 -7.86
CA MET A 1 4.45 7.60 -6.92
C MET A 1 4.43 6.83 -5.58
N CYS A 2 4.49 5.50 -5.55
CA CYS A 2 4.37 4.76 -4.28
C CYS A 2 5.43 5.08 -3.21
N ARG A 3 6.70 5.37 -3.55
CA ARG A 3 7.74 5.67 -2.54
C ARG A 3 7.52 6.99 -1.78
N PHE A 4 7.12 8.04 -2.49
CA PHE A 4 6.81 9.33 -1.89
C PHE A 4 5.60 9.23 -0.95
N PHE A 5 4.56 8.52 -1.38
CA PHE A 5 3.37 8.30 -0.55
C PHE A 5 3.68 7.47 0.70
N ARG A 6 4.56 6.45 0.59
CA ARG A 6 5.06 5.70 1.76
C ARG A 6 5.85 6.60 2.71
N PHE A 7 6.70 7.49 2.19
CA PHE A 7 7.48 8.41 3.02
C PHE A 7 6.58 9.40 3.78
N VAL A 8 5.60 10.00 3.09
CA VAL A 8 4.63 10.92 3.71
C VAL A 8 3.80 10.21 4.78
N THR A 9 3.38 8.98 4.53
CA THR A 9 2.63 8.18 5.52
C THR A 9 3.48 7.78 6.72
N TYR A 10 4.77 7.46 6.54
CA TYR A 10 5.69 7.26 7.67
C TYR A 10 5.88 8.53 8.50
N LEU A 11 6.06 9.69 7.84
CA LEU A 11 6.22 10.96 8.52
C LEU A 11 4.96 11.33 9.32
N ALA A 12 3.78 11.17 8.72
CA ALA A 12 2.51 11.39 9.39
C ALA A 12 2.32 10.44 10.59
N ALA A 13 2.62 9.15 10.43
CA ALA A 13 2.54 8.18 11.52
C ALA A 13 3.48 8.53 12.68
N LEU A 14 4.69 9.01 12.39
CA LEU A 14 5.68 9.38 13.41
C LEU A 14 5.27 10.62 14.20
N ILE A 15 4.72 11.64 13.52
CA ILE A 15 4.13 12.83 14.16
C ILE A 15 2.97 12.41 15.07
N GLN A 16 2.09 11.54 14.57
CA GLN A 16 0.89 11.11 15.29
C GLN A 16 1.21 10.26 16.52
N PHE A 17 2.28 9.44 16.44
CA PHE A 17 2.82 8.72 17.59
C PHE A 17 3.42 9.66 18.64
N GLY A 18 4.16 10.69 18.20
CA GLY A 18 4.70 11.72 19.10
C GLY A 18 3.59 12.50 19.80
N SER A 19 2.53 12.88 19.08
CA SER A 19 1.37 13.57 19.66
C SER A 19 0.61 12.72 20.66
N SER A 20 0.43 11.41 20.42
CA SER A 20 -0.28 10.55 21.38
C SER A 20 0.52 10.35 22.68
N ILE A 21 1.84 10.21 22.60
CA ILE A 21 2.73 10.17 23.78
C ILE A 21 2.66 11.49 24.54
N PHE A 22 2.69 12.62 23.85
CA PHE A 22 2.58 13.94 24.48
C PHE A 22 1.24 14.12 25.22
N ILE A 23 0.14 13.66 24.62
CA ILE A 23 -1.19 13.68 25.24
C ILE A 23 -1.25 12.72 26.44
N LEU A 24 -0.59 11.57 26.37
CA LEU A 24 -0.55 10.59 27.46
C LEU A 24 0.26 11.13 28.67
N VAL A 25 1.38 11.80 28.42
CA VAL A 25 2.25 12.35 29.47
C VAL A 25 1.64 13.58 30.15
N ASN A 26 0.94 14.45 29.39
CA ASN A 26 0.33 15.66 29.93
C ASN A 26 -1.14 15.50 30.32
N GLY A 27 -1.80 14.41 29.91
CA GLY A 27 -3.22 14.17 30.16
C GLY A 27 -3.45 13.46 31.49
N HIS A 28 -3.85 14.20 32.52
CA HIS A 28 -4.21 13.61 33.83
C HIS A 28 -5.59 12.91 33.86
N ASN A 29 -6.40 13.02 32.80
CA ASN A 29 -7.73 12.40 32.73
C ASN A 29 -7.76 11.14 31.86
N ALA A 30 -8.51 10.13 32.31
CA ALA A 30 -8.69 8.85 31.62
C ALA A 30 -9.24 8.98 30.18
N GLN A 31 -10.00 10.03 29.88
CA GLN A 31 -10.45 10.34 28.52
C GLN A 31 -9.29 10.66 27.56
N HIS A 32 -8.22 11.31 28.02
CA HIS A 32 -7.05 11.61 27.18
C HIS A 32 -6.24 10.35 26.88
N ALA A 33 -6.19 9.40 27.82
CA ALA A 33 -5.56 8.11 27.60
C ALA A 33 -6.30 7.26 26.56
N LEU A 34 -7.63 7.24 26.59
CA LEU A 34 -8.45 6.55 25.57
C LEU A 34 -8.29 7.19 24.18
N LEU A 35 -8.26 8.53 24.11
CA LEU A 35 -8.00 9.25 22.86
C LEU A 35 -6.61 8.95 22.31
N ALA A 36 -5.58 8.94 23.17
CA ALA A 36 -4.22 8.60 22.77
C ALA A 36 -4.13 7.17 22.21
N LEU A 37 -4.85 6.22 22.83
CA LEU A 37 -4.90 4.83 22.38
C LEU A 37 -5.61 4.69 21.02
N ALA A 38 -6.72 5.38 20.82
CA ALA A 38 -7.43 5.42 19.53
C ALA A 38 -6.57 6.08 18.43
N LEU A 39 -5.81 7.12 18.78
CA LEU A 39 -4.85 7.78 17.89
C LEU A 39 -3.69 6.86 17.47
N MET A 40 -3.34 5.86 18.27
CA MET A 40 -2.32 4.85 17.92
C MET A 40 -2.82 3.76 16.96
N ALA A 41 -4.13 3.56 16.82
CA ALA A 41 -4.67 2.54 15.92
C ALA A 41 -4.38 2.83 14.44
N LEU A 42 -4.47 4.09 14.01
CA LEU A 42 -4.15 4.53 12.64
C LEU A 42 -2.69 4.26 12.23
N PRO A 43 -1.67 4.67 13.01
CA PRO A 43 -0.27 4.41 12.67
C PRO A 43 0.06 2.90 12.68
N VAL A 44 -0.59 2.10 13.53
CA VAL A 44 -0.43 0.63 13.51
C VAL A 44 -1.05 0.02 12.26
N LEU A 45 -2.25 0.44 11.88
CA LEU A 45 -2.94 -0.07 10.69
C LEU A 45 -2.18 0.31 9.40
N THR A 46 -1.68 1.54 9.34
CA THR A 46 -0.84 1.99 8.21
C THR A 46 0.47 1.23 8.14
N ALA A 47 1.16 0.99 9.27
CA ALA A 47 2.35 0.15 9.30
C ALA A 47 2.07 -1.28 8.81
N PHE A 48 0.92 -1.86 9.19
CA PHE A 48 0.50 -3.18 8.75
C PHE A 48 0.24 -3.22 7.24
N MET A 49 -0.54 -2.28 6.71
CA MET A 49 -0.78 -2.10 5.25
C MET A 49 0.50 -1.86 4.46
N LEU A 50 1.45 -1.12 5.04
CA LEU A 50 2.76 -0.85 4.44
C LEU A 50 3.65 -2.09 4.44
N TYR A 51 3.54 -2.96 5.43
CA TYR A 51 4.31 -4.20 5.53
C TYR A 51 3.73 -5.30 4.62
N THR A 52 2.40 -5.42 4.55
CA THR A 52 1.71 -6.41 3.72
C THR A 52 1.52 -5.98 2.26
N GLY A 53 1.84 -4.73 1.92
CA GLY A 53 1.76 -4.24 0.55
C GLY A 53 2.71 -5.00 -0.39
N PRO A 54 2.27 -5.31 -1.62
CA PRO A 54 3.04 -6.14 -2.55
C PRO A 54 4.41 -5.52 -2.82
N SER A 55 5.44 -6.36 -2.76
CA SER A 55 6.81 -5.92 -2.96
C SER A 55 6.99 -5.39 -4.38
N LEU A 56 7.98 -4.50 -4.58
CA LEU A 56 8.34 -4.01 -5.92
C LEU A 56 8.68 -5.16 -6.89
N LYS A 57 9.15 -6.30 -6.36
CA LYS A 57 9.41 -7.51 -7.14
C LYS A 57 8.11 -8.18 -7.59
N GLU A 58 7.12 -8.33 -6.72
CA GLU A 58 5.81 -8.90 -7.06
C GLU A 58 5.05 -8.03 -8.06
N LEU A 59 5.12 -6.70 -7.92
CA LEU A 59 4.53 -5.78 -8.89
C LEU A 59 5.19 -5.86 -10.27
N ARG A 60 6.52 -6.03 -10.32
CA ARG A 60 7.24 -6.25 -11.58
C ARG A 60 6.89 -7.61 -12.20
N LEU A 61 6.84 -8.65 -11.38
CA LEU A 61 6.50 -10.01 -11.82
C LEU A 61 5.08 -10.04 -12.38
N SER A 62 4.11 -9.42 -11.70
CA SER A 62 2.73 -9.32 -12.18
C SER A 62 2.62 -8.54 -13.49
N ARG A 63 3.39 -7.44 -13.66
CA ARG A 63 3.46 -6.73 -14.94
C ARG A 63 4.05 -7.58 -16.05
N GLN A 64 5.15 -8.29 -15.79
CA GLN A 64 5.78 -9.17 -16.78
C GLN A 64 4.83 -10.30 -17.19
N LEU A 65 4.13 -10.91 -16.23
CA LEU A 65 3.17 -11.97 -16.49
C LEU A 65 1.99 -11.47 -17.33
N ASN A 66 1.47 -10.28 -17.03
CA ASN A 66 0.40 -9.66 -17.81
C ASN A 66 0.85 -9.29 -19.23
N CYS A 67 2.07 -8.76 -19.40
CA CYS A 67 2.61 -8.48 -20.73
C CYS A 67 2.77 -9.76 -21.56
N ALA A 68 3.36 -10.82 -20.99
CA ALA A 68 3.52 -12.09 -21.67
C ALA A 68 2.18 -12.70 -22.08
N ARG A 69 1.16 -12.59 -21.21
CA ARG A 69 -0.19 -13.07 -21.52
C ARG A 69 -0.86 -12.26 -22.63
N MET A 70 -0.69 -10.94 -22.64
CA MET A 70 -1.19 -10.09 -23.71
C MET A 70 -0.52 -10.38 -25.05
N GLU A 71 0.79 -10.64 -25.07
CA GLU A 71 1.52 -11.05 -26.29
C GLU A 71 1.01 -12.39 -26.82
N ASP A 72 0.76 -13.37 -25.96
CA ASP A 72 0.23 -14.68 -26.35
C ASP A 72 -1.21 -14.57 -26.89
N GLU A 73 -2.05 -13.74 -26.25
CA GLU A 73 -3.40 -13.43 -26.74
C GLU A 73 -3.35 -12.73 -28.11
N LEU A 74 -2.40 -11.81 -28.33
CA LEU A 74 -2.20 -11.13 -29.61
C LEU A 74 -1.79 -12.13 -30.71
N ALA A 75 -0.80 -12.98 -30.44
CA ALA A 75 -0.34 -14.00 -31.39
C ALA A 75 -1.44 -15.01 -31.72
N THR A 76 -2.30 -15.33 -30.75
CA THR A 76 -3.46 -16.20 -30.95
C THR A 76 -4.52 -15.53 -31.81
N LEU A 77 -4.75 -14.24 -31.62
CA LEU A 77 -5.69 -13.45 -32.44
C LEU A 77 -5.18 -13.27 -33.87
N GLU A 78 -3.90 -12.99 -34.07
CA GLU A 78 -3.28 -12.89 -35.41
C GLU A 78 -3.42 -14.21 -36.19
N LYS A 79 -3.11 -15.34 -35.57
CA LYS A 79 -3.30 -16.66 -36.19
C LYS A 79 -4.75 -16.94 -36.58
N LYS A 80 -5.71 -16.52 -35.73
CA LYS A 80 -7.15 -16.65 -36.04
C LYS A 80 -7.59 -15.72 -37.17
N ASN A 81 -6.97 -14.55 -37.31
CA ASN A 81 -7.28 -13.60 -38.37
C ASN A 81 -6.72 -14.07 -39.71
N ASP A 82 -5.50 -14.60 -39.74
CA ASP A 82 -4.89 -15.20 -40.93
C ASP A 82 -5.65 -16.45 -41.42
N GLN A 83 -6.26 -17.21 -40.49
CA GLN A 83 -7.15 -18.33 -40.84
C GLN A 83 -8.53 -17.89 -41.35
N LYS A 84 -8.98 -16.67 -41.01
CA LYS A 84 -10.24 -16.11 -41.53
C LYS A 84 -10.06 -15.38 -42.87
N ALA A 85 -8.83 -15.00 -43.22
CA ALA A 85 -8.49 -14.33 -44.48
C ALA A 85 -8.17 -15.30 -45.64
N LYS A 86 -8.09 -16.60 -45.36
CA LYS A 86 -8.03 -17.68 -46.35
C LYS A 86 -9.41 -18.32 -46.53
#